data_AF-A0A225DLQ1-F1
#
_entry.id   AF-A0A225DLQ1-F1
#
_cell.length_a   1.000
_cell.length_b   1.000
_cell.length_c   1.000
_cell.angle_alpha   90.00
_cell.angle_beta   90.00
_cell.angle_gamma   90.00
#
_symmetry.space_group_name_H-M   'P 1'
#
loop_
_entity.id
_entity.type
_entity.pdbx_description
1 polymer ?
#
loop_
_entity_poly.entity_id
_entity_poly.type
_entity_poly.pdbx_seq_one_letter_code
_entity_poly.pdbx_strand_id
1 'polypeptide(L)'
;MCPRIAREFEGGRQAAYWKAQHGRAVERERCVSERIQDLEAQNRLRQQTIFGTSSEATVGAGTPAEGGPPVRRRSRGQQPGTPSPAKRTHDPLPAVDEVRDLPADPRQCGCCGRPFVAFPGTEDSTILEVEVKAHRRVIRRRRSRSGCSCPGNAPLVTAPPAPPGHS
;
A
#
# COMPACT_ATOMS: atom_id res chain seq x y z
N MET A 1 28.02 -64.02 11.56
CA MET A 1 27.89 -63.05 12.67
C MET A 1 26.85 -63.59 13.63
N CYS A 2 27.19 -63.86 14.90
CA CYS A 2 26.27 -64.54 15.83
C CYS A 2 25.00 -63.72 16.10
N PRO A 3 23.78 -64.27 15.88
CA PRO A 3 22.52 -63.53 16.02
C PRO A 3 22.24 -63.06 17.46
N ARG A 4 22.88 -63.69 18.46
CA ARG A 4 22.80 -63.27 19.88
C ARG A 4 23.44 -61.89 20.13
N ILE A 5 24.58 -61.63 19.50
CA ILE A 5 25.30 -60.36 19.62
C ILE A 5 24.51 -59.24 18.92
N ALA A 6 23.86 -59.56 17.79
CA ALA A 6 23.03 -58.60 17.05
C ALA A 6 21.83 -58.08 17.86
N ARG A 7 21.17 -58.94 18.66
CA ARG A 7 20.07 -58.55 19.57
C ARG A 7 20.53 -57.65 20.72
N GLU A 8 21.72 -57.89 21.26
CA GLU A 8 22.26 -57.10 22.38
C GLU A 8 22.56 -55.64 21.99
N PHE A 9 22.95 -55.38 20.73
CA PHE A 9 23.19 -54.02 20.22
C PHE A 9 21.94 -53.30 19.70
N GLU A 10 20.79 -53.97 19.63
CA GLU A 10 19.56 -53.46 19.02
C GLU A 10 18.93 -52.32 19.84
N GLY A 11 18.95 -52.44 21.18
CA GLY A 11 18.47 -51.39 22.08
C GLY A 11 19.30 -50.09 22.00
N GLY A 12 20.63 -50.22 21.86
CA GLY A 12 21.52 -49.07 21.66
C GLY A 12 21.28 -48.37 20.31
N ARG A 13 21.05 -49.14 19.24
CA ARG A 13 20.70 -48.61 17.91
C ARG A 13 19.34 -47.91 17.91
N GLN A 14 18.34 -48.48 18.59
CA GLN A 14 17.03 -47.84 18.77
C GLN A 14 17.13 -46.54 19.58
N ALA A 15 17.88 -46.53 20.68
CA ALA A 15 18.08 -45.32 21.49
C ALA A 15 18.81 -44.21 20.71
N ALA A 16 19.84 -44.56 19.93
CA ALA A 16 20.53 -43.61 19.06
C ALA A 16 19.61 -43.06 17.96
N TYR A 17 18.80 -43.92 17.35
CA TYR A 17 17.80 -43.52 16.35
C TYR A 17 16.78 -42.53 16.92
N TRP A 18 16.20 -42.82 18.09
CA TRP A 18 15.22 -41.92 18.72
C TRP A 18 15.84 -40.60 19.17
N LYS A 19 17.09 -40.59 19.68
CA LYS A 19 17.81 -39.35 19.99
C LYS A 19 18.02 -38.48 18.73
N ALA A 20 18.42 -39.10 17.62
CA ALA A 20 18.60 -38.39 16.35
C ALA A 20 17.26 -37.84 15.81
N GLN A 21 16.18 -38.62 15.90
CA GLN A 21 14.85 -38.17 15.50
C GLN A 21 14.32 -37.02 16.38
N HIS A 22 14.54 -37.09 17.69
CA HIS A 22 14.19 -36.02 18.62
C HIS A 22 14.97 -34.73 18.29
N GLY A 23 16.28 -34.84 18.04
CA GLY A 23 17.08 -33.68 17.62
C GLY A 23 16.55 -33.01 16.35
N ARG A 24 16.15 -33.82 15.35
CA ARG A 24 15.51 -33.29 14.11
C ARG A 24 14.15 -32.66 14.37
N ALA A 25 13.36 -33.19 15.31
CA ALA A 25 12.07 -32.61 15.67
C ALA A 25 12.26 -31.24 16.35
N VAL A 26 13.17 -31.14 17.33
CA VAL A 26 13.50 -29.89 18.01
C VAL A 26 14.02 -28.82 17.06
N GLU A 27 14.92 -29.18 16.13
CA GLU A 27 15.43 -28.22 15.13
C GLU A 27 14.32 -27.68 14.22
N ARG A 28 13.38 -28.54 13.81
CA ARG A 28 12.20 -28.12 13.03
C ARG A 28 11.29 -27.19 13.82
N GLU A 29 11.00 -27.51 15.08
CA GLU A 29 10.19 -26.66 15.96
C GLU A 29 10.84 -25.29 16.17
N ARG A 30 12.17 -25.26 16.33
CA ARG A 30 12.94 -24.01 16.41
C ARG A 30 12.80 -23.18 15.13
N CYS A 31 13.07 -23.79 13.96
CA CYS A 31 12.97 -23.09 12.68
C CYS A 31 11.54 -22.56 12.41
N VAL A 32 10.51 -23.33 12.75
CA VAL A 32 9.12 -22.91 12.58
C VAL A 32 8.76 -21.79 13.53
N SER A 33 9.18 -21.84 14.79
CA SER A 33 8.89 -20.78 15.76
C SER A 33 9.57 -19.46 15.41
N GLU A 34 10.83 -19.49 14.96
CA GLU A 34 11.54 -18.32 14.40
C GLU A 34 10.78 -17.74 13.21
N ARG A 35 10.32 -18.59 12.29
CA ARG A 35 9.56 -18.15 11.12
C ARG A 35 8.22 -17.50 11.49
N ILE A 36 7.53 -18.02 12.50
CA ILE A 36 6.30 -17.42 13.02
C ILE A 36 6.58 -16.04 13.60
N GLN A 37 7.62 -15.89 14.42
CA GLN A 37 8.00 -14.60 15.00
C GLN A 37 8.30 -13.55 13.93
N ASP A 38 9.05 -13.92 12.89
CA ASP A 38 9.35 -13.05 11.76
C ASP A 38 8.08 -12.59 11.02
N LEU A 39 7.18 -13.53 10.74
CA LEU A 39 5.93 -13.24 10.04
C LEU A 39 5.00 -12.34 10.87
N GLU A 40 4.92 -12.58 12.17
CA GLU A 40 4.16 -11.73 13.09
C GLU A 40 4.75 -10.32 13.19
N ALA A 41 6.09 -10.20 13.21
CA ALA A 41 6.76 -8.91 13.22
C ALA A 41 6.49 -8.13 11.92
N GLN A 42 6.56 -8.80 10.76
CA GLN A 42 6.21 -8.20 9.47
C GLN A 42 4.73 -7.79 9.41
N ASN A 43 3.83 -8.60 9.97
CA ASN A 43 2.41 -8.27 9.99
C ASN A 43 2.15 -7.04 10.85
N ARG A 44 2.73 -6.98 12.07
CA ARG A 44 2.67 -5.81 12.95
C ARG A 44 3.20 -4.55 12.26
N LEU A 45 4.36 -4.64 11.60
CA LEU A 45 4.94 -3.52 10.86
C LEU A 45 3.99 -3.05 9.75
N ARG A 46 3.48 -3.97 8.92
CA ARG A 46 2.52 -3.64 7.85
C ARG A 46 1.27 -2.97 8.40
N GLN A 47 0.69 -3.52 9.46
CA GLN A 47 -0.46 -2.93 10.12
C GLN A 47 -0.16 -1.52 10.64
N GLN A 48 0.98 -1.29 11.29
CA GLN A 48 1.38 0.04 11.73
C GLN A 48 1.61 1.00 10.56
N THR A 49 2.22 0.55 9.46
CA THR A 49 2.46 1.42 8.30
C THR A 49 1.18 1.80 7.56
N ILE A 50 0.22 0.87 7.45
CA ILE A 50 -1.05 1.09 6.73
C ILE A 50 -2.04 1.83 7.62
N PHE A 51 -2.21 1.38 8.86
CA PHE A 51 -3.25 1.88 9.77
C PHE A 51 -2.73 2.92 10.77
N GLY A 52 -1.43 2.98 11.05
CA GLY A 52 -0.85 3.96 11.97
C GLY A 52 -0.78 5.38 11.41
N THR A 53 -0.73 5.55 10.08
CA THR A 53 -0.89 6.86 9.43
C THR A 53 -2.35 7.26 9.26
N SER A 54 -3.28 6.28 9.25
CA SER A 54 -4.72 6.50 9.07
C SER A 54 -5.54 6.37 10.36
N SER A 55 -4.90 6.27 11.53
CA SER A 55 -5.59 6.27 12.82
C SER A 55 -6.03 7.70 13.15
N GLU A 56 -7.08 8.15 12.47
CA GLU A 56 -7.85 9.31 12.91
C GLU A 56 -8.40 9.02 14.32
N ALA A 57 -7.81 9.69 15.31
CA ALA A 57 -8.34 9.98 16.64
C ALA A 57 -8.80 8.79 17.52
N THR A 58 -7.91 8.30 18.39
CA THR A 58 -8.34 7.71 19.67
C THR A 58 -8.41 8.79 20.74
N VAL A 59 -9.61 8.95 21.28
CA VAL A 59 -10.03 9.93 22.28
C VAL A 59 -9.15 9.85 23.53
N GLY A 60 -8.33 10.88 23.76
CA GLY A 60 -7.67 11.11 25.04
C GLY A 60 -8.68 11.62 26.06
N ALA A 61 -9.02 10.78 27.04
CA ALA A 61 -9.80 11.17 28.22
C ALA A 61 -8.98 12.19 29.03
N GLY A 62 -9.31 13.47 28.87
CA GLY A 62 -8.77 14.56 29.68
C GLY A 62 -9.47 14.62 31.04
N THR A 63 -8.70 14.60 32.11
CA THR A 63 -9.12 14.91 33.48
C THR A 63 -9.78 16.31 33.52
N PRO A 64 -10.96 16.51 34.15
CA PRO A 64 -11.58 17.82 34.18
C PRO A 64 -10.92 18.69 35.25
N ALA A 65 -10.34 19.81 34.84
CA ALA A 65 -10.03 20.93 35.72
C ALA A 65 -11.23 21.89 35.72
N GLU A 66 -11.69 22.28 36.91
CA GLU A 66 -12.80 23.20 37.12
C GLU A 66 -12.51 24.61 36.57
N GLY A 67 -13.51 25.23 35.92
CA GLY A 67 -13.47 26.66 35.60
C GLY A 67 -14.39 27.09 34.46
N GLY A 68 -15.63 27.49 34.79
CA GLY A 68 -16.53 28.29 33.95
C GLY A 68 -17.38 27.54 32.91
N PRO A 69 -18.57 28.05 32.52
CA PRO A 69 -19.40 27.41 31.51
C PRO A 69 -18.65 27.40 30.17
N PRO A 70 -18.36 26.22 29.59
CA PRO A 70 -17.59 26.15 28.37
C PRO A 70 -18.41 26.72 27.23
N VAL A 71 -17.94 27.81 26.61
CA VAL A 71 -18.38 28.18 25.27
C VAL A 71 -18.08 26.98 24.39
N ARG A 72 -19.11 26.25 23.95
CA ARG A 72 -18.96 25.06 23.13
C ARG A 72 -18.30 25.47 21.82
N ARG A 73 -16.97 25.30 21.74
CA ARG A 73 -16.22 25.46 20.50
C ARG A 73 -16.75 24.39 19.56
N ARG A 74 -17.17 24.78 18.35
CA ARG A 74 -17.59 23.81 17.32
C ARG A 74 -16.47 22.78 17.15
N SER A 75 -16.84 21.50 17.11
CA SER A 75 -15.88 20.43 16.87
C SER A 75 -15.17 20.70 15.53
N ARG A 76 -13.87 20.44 15.47
CA ARG A 76 -13.16 20.44 14.20
C ARG A 76 -13.67 19.26 13.35
N GLY A 77 -13.78 19.47 12.04
CA GLY A 77 -14.27 18.46 11.09
C GLY A 77 -15.70 18.72 10.58
N GLN A 78 -16.22 17.78 9.78
CA GLN A 78 -17.58 17.85 9.28
C GLN A 78 -18.58 17.88 10.43
N GLN A 79 -19.57 18.77 10.35
CA GLN A 79 -20.54 18.92 11.42
C GLN A 79 -21.63 17.84 11.29
N PRO A 80 -22.13 17.28 12.40
CA PRO A 80 -23.27 16.38 12.35
C PRO A 80 -24.46 17.05 11.65
N GLY A 81 -25.03 16.37 10.65
CA GLY A 81 -26.16 16.89 9.85
C GLY A 81 -25.79 17.77 8.66
N THR A 82 -24.52 18.11 8.44
CA THR A 82 -24.12 18.74 7.16
C THR A 82 -24.02 17.68 6.08
N PRO A 83 -24.60 17.92 4.88
CA PRO A 83 -24.43 17.01 3.76
C PRO A 83 -22.95 16.89 3.42
N SER A 84 -22.54 15.69 3.04
CA SER A 84 -21.19 15.50 2.51
C SER A 84 -21.00 16.35 1.26
N PRO A 85 -19.78 16.85 0.99
CA PRO A 85 -19.46 17.49 -0.27
C PRO A 85 -19.90 16.60 -1.43
N ALA A 86 -20.49 17.20 -2.47
CA ALA A 86 -20.91 16.46 -3.64
C ALA A 86 -19.72 15.71 -4.24
N LYS A 87 -19.96 14.47 -4.69
CA LYS A 87 -18.95 13.72 -5.42
C LYS A 87 -18.58 14.52 -6.67
N ARG A 88 -17.29 14.65 -6.94
CA ARG A 88 -16.82 15.32 -8.15
C ARG A 88 -17.31 14.56 -9.37
N THR A 89 -18.01 15.24 -10.27
CA THR A 89 -18.37 14.70 -11.58
C THR A 89 -17.32 15.10 -12.61
N HIS A 90 -17.18 14.28 -13.65
CA HIS A 90 -16.19 14.45 -14.72
C HIS A 90 -16.83 14.85 -16.05
N ASP A 91 -18.12 15.17 -16.05
CA ASP A 91 -18.92 15.63 -17.19
C ASP A 91 -18.32 16.82 -17.98
N PRO A 92 -17.58 17.78 -17.37
CA PRO A 92 -16.97 18.86 -18.16
C PRO A 92 -15.68 18.44 -18.88
N LEU A 93 -15.19 17.21 -18.71
CA LEU A 93 -14.05 16.72 -19.49
C LEU A 93 -14.49 16.43 -20.93
N PRO A 94 -13.62 16.67 -21.93
CA PRO A 94 -13.90 16.25 -23.30
C PRO A 94 -14.04 14.73 -23.36
N ALA A 95 -15.17 14.25 -23.86
CA ALA A 95 -15.44 12.83 -24.09
C ALA A 95 -15.05 12.45 -25.52
N VAL A 96 -14.52 11.24 -25.68
CA VAL A 96 -14.31 10.58 -26.97
C VAL A 96 -15.22 9.35 -26.97
N ASP A 97 -16.27 9.38 -27.78
CA ASP A 97 -17.24 8.30 -27.83
C ASP A 97 -16.68 7.13 -28.65
N GLU A 98 -16.68 5.95 -28.04
CA GLU A 98 -16.19 4.73 -28.67
C GLU A 98 -17.28 3.65 -28.70
N VAL A 99 -17.85 3.42 -29.89
CA VAL A 99 -18.86 2.38 -30.08
C VAL A 99 -18.16 1.02 -30.23
N ARG A 100 -18.64 0.02 -29.48
CA ARG A 100 -18.16 -1.37 -29.52
C ARG A 100 -19.26 -2.26 -30.09
N ASP A 101 -19.08 -2.68 -31.34
CA ASP A 101 -19.99 -3.61 -31.99
C ASP A 101 -19.57 -5.07 -31.80
N LEU A 102 -20.54 -5.97 -31.91
CA LEU A 102 -20.29 -7.41 -32.01
C LEU A 102 -19.36 -7.69 -33.20
N PRO A 103 -18.38 -8.60 -33.06
CA PRO A 103 -17.52 -9.01 -34.18
C PRO A 103 -18.37 -9.55 -35.34
N ALA A 104 -17.84 -9.50 -36.57
CA ALA A 104 -18.60 -9.90 -37.76
C ALA A 104 -19.04 -11.37 -37.74
N ASP A 105 -18.29 -12.23 -37.04
CA ASP A 105 -18.55 -13.66 -36.96
C ASP A 105 -18.29 -14.21 -35.54
N PRO A 106 -19.22 -14.94 -34.91
CA PRO A 106 -20.62 -15.15 -35.32
C PRO A 106 -21.57 -14.12 -34.67
N ARG A 107 -22.23 -13.30 -35.48
CA ARG A 107 -23.43 -12.53 -35.07
C ARG A 107 -24.69 -13.39 -35.07
N GLN A 108 -24.58 -14.64 -34.64
CA GLN A 108 -25.64 -15.63 -34.69
C GLN A 108 -25.63 -16.53 -33.46
N CYS A 109 -26.79 -17.05 -33.12
CA CYS A 109 -26.93 -18.01 -32.03
C CYS A 109 -26.21 -19.31 -32.36
N GLY A 110 -25.25 -19.72 -31.52
CA GLY A 110 -24.52 -20.99 -31.69
C GLY A 110 -25.40 -22.25 -31.59
N CYS A 111 -26.61 -22.16 -31.03
CA CYS A 111 -27.52 -23.30 -30.89
C CYS A 111 -28.52 -23.46 -32.04
N CYS A 112 -29.03 -22.35 -32.59
CA CYS A 112 -30.11 -22.38 -33.60
C CYS A 112 -29.78 -21.61 -34.90
N GLY A 113 -28.61 -20.97 -34.98
CA GLY A 113 -28.12 -20.27 -36.17
C GLY A 113 -28.84 -18.96 -36.52
N ARG A 114 -29.83 -18.53 -35.73
CA ARG A 114 -30.56 -17.29 -35.99
C ARG A 114 -29.65 -16.07 -35.75
N PRO A 115 -29.69 -15.04 -36.61
CA PRO A 115 -28.90 -13.83 -36.42
C PRO A 115 -29.37 -13.06 -35.18
N PHE A 116 -28.45 -12.39 -34.50
CA PHE A 116 -28.81 -11.43 -33.47
C PHE A 116 -29.50 -10.23 -34.12
N VAL A 117 -30.59 -9.78 -33.50
CA VAL A 117 -31.34 -8.59 -33.94
C VAL A 117 -30.89 -7.40 -33.10
N ALA A 118 -30.77 -6.23 -33.72
CA ALA A 118 -30.41 -5.01 -33.02
C ALA A 118 -31.45 -4.66 -31.94
N PHE A 119 -30.98 -4.36 -30.73
CA PHE A 119 -31.80 -3.88 -29.63
C PHE A 119 -31.74 -2.34 -29.57
N PRO A 120 -32.84 -1.64 -29.26
CA PRO A 120 -32.81 -0.18 -29.14
C PRO A 120 -32.03 0.25 -27.89
N GLY A 121 -31.01 1.07 -28.09
CA GLY A 121 -30.17 1.64 -27.04
C GLY A 121 -28.81 0.98 -26.91
N THR A 122 -27.96 1.59 -26.10
CA THR A 122 -26.59 1.14 -25.78
C THR A 122 -26.44 0.98 -24.28
N GLU A 123 -25.56 0.06 -23.88
CA GLU A 123 -25.09 0.01 -22.50
C GLU A 123 -23.85 0.90 -22.40
N ASP A 124 -24.01 2.06 -21.76
CA ASP A 124 -22.96 3.07 -21.73
C ASP A 124 -22.08 2.91 -20.47
N SER A 125 -20.76 3.01 -20.66
CA SER A 125 -19.79 3.08 -19.57
C SER A 125 -18.76 4.18 -19.83
N THR A 126 -18.24 4.79 -18.77
CA THR A 126 -17.29 5.91 -18.87
C THR A 126 -15.95 5.52 -18.27
N ILE A 127 -14.87 5.76 -19.00
CA ILE A 127 -13.49 5.52 -18.56
C ILE A 127 -12.78 6.87 -18.46
N LEU A 128 -12.14 7.14 -17.31
CA LEU A 128 -11.35 8.35 -17.10
C LEU A 128 -9.89 8.08 -17.47
N GLU A 129 -9.50 8.50 -18.66
CA GLU A 129 -8.12 8.38 -19.13
C GLU A 129 -7.29 9.62 -18.74
N VAL A 130 -6.14 9.39 -18.09
CA VAL A 130 -5.21 10.44 -17.68
C VAL A 130 -3.87 10.23 -18.37
N GLU A 131 -3.59 11.03 -19.40
CA GLU A 131 -2.31 11.00 -20.11
C GLU A 131 -1.26 11.85 -19.36
N VAL A 132 -0.28 11.19 -18.73
CA VAL A 132 0.86 11.87 -18.07
C VAL A 132 2.07 11.85 -18.99
N LYS A 133 2.61 13.03 -19.35
CA LYS A 133 3.83 13.15 -20.14
C LYS A 133 5.04 13.40 -19.26
N ALA A 134 6.06 12.54 -19.40
CA ALA A 134 7.32 12.73 -18.71
C ALA A 134 8.03 14.00 -19.22
N HIS A 135 8.64 14.75 -18.31
CA HIS A 135 9.44 15.93 -18.67
C HIS A 135 10.75 15.94 -17.88
N ARG A 136 11.80 16.55 -18.48
CA ARG A 136 13.09 16.74 -17.82
C ARG A 136 13.13 18.12 -17.15
N ARG A 137 13.26 18.15 -15.83
CA ARG A 137 13.51 19.39 -15.06
C ARG A 137 15.00 19.73 -15.09
N VAL A 138 15.40 20.76 -15.85
CA VAL A 138 16.79 21.27 -15.84
C VAL A 138 16.88 22.50 -14.95
N ILE A 139 17.60 22.37 -13.82
CA ILE A 139 17.71 23.44 -12.82
C ILE A 139 19.06 24.14 -12.96
N ARG A 140 19.03 25.41 -13.35
CA ARG A 140 20.22 26.26 -13.46
C ARG A 140 20.29 27.19 -12.24
N ARG A 141 21.21 26.91 -11.32
CA ARG A 141 21.40 27.70 -10.09
C ARG A 141 22.19 28.97 -10.43
N ARG A 142 21.62 30.14 -10.15
CA ARG A 142 22.32 31.41 -10.31
C ARG A 142 23.46 31.51 -9.31
N ARG A 143 24.57 32.12 -9.75
CA ARG A 143 25.74 32.44 -8.94
C ARG A 143 25.90 33.95 -8.94
N SER A 144 26.10 34.54 -7.77
CA SER A 144 26.23 35.98 -7.58
C SER A 144 27.50 36.29 -6.81
N ARG A 145 28.19 37.37 -7.20
CA ARG A 145 29.35 37.87 -6.46
C ARG A 145 28.91 38.73 -5.30
N SER A 146 29.59 38.66 -4.15
CA SER A 146 29.39 39.63 -3.08
C SER A 146 29.86 41.02 -3.53
N GLY A 147 29.04 42.04 -3.33
CA GLY A 147 29.37 43.44 -3.66
C GLY A 147 30.09 44.19 -2.55
N CYS A 148 30.43 43.52 -1.44
CA CYS A 148 31.06 44.10 -0.28
C CYS A 148 32.24 43.24 0.22
N SER A 149 33.11 43.86 1.02
CA SER A 149 34.32 43.25 1.59
C SER A 149 34.17 42.87 3.07
N CYS A 150 32.93 42.77 3.58
CA CYS A 150 32.69 42.47 4.99
C CYS A 150 33.24 41.07 5.33
N PRO A 151 33.95 40.91 6.47
CA PRO A 151 34.42 39.60 6.90
C PRO A 151 33.22 38.69 7.19
N GLY A 152 33.17 37.54 6.53
CA GLY A 152 32.10 36.54 6.67
C GLY A 152 31.25 36.29 5.42
N ASN A 153 31.31 37.17 4.42
CA ASN A 153 30.62 36.94 3.15
C ASN A 153 31.49 36.13 2.18
N ALA A 154 30.93 35.06 1.61
CA ALA A 154 31.59 34.31 0.54
C ALA A 154 31.69 35.18 -0.74
N PRO A 155 32.85 35.20 -1.43
CA PRO A 155 33.01 35.97 -2.67
C PRO A 155 32.02 35.59 -3.77
N LEU A 156 31.52 34.35 -3.74
CA LEU A 156 30.57 33.82 -4.71
C LEU A 156 29.51 32.98 -4.00
N VAL A 157 28.26 33.44 -4.09
CA VAL A 157 27.10 32.77 -3.50
C VAL A 157 26.32 32.06 -4.59
N THR A 158 26.03 30.79 -4.40
CA THR A 158 25.22 29.98 -5.34
C THR A 158 23.84 29.76 -4.73
N ALA A 159 22.77 30.05 -5.47
CA ALA A 159 21.39 29.81 -5.04
C ALA A 159 21.20 28.36 -4.54
N PRO A 160 20.33 28.06 -3.57
CA PRO A 160 20.21 26.72 -2.97
C PRO A 160 19.83 25.64 -4.00
N PRO A 161 20.13 24.35 -3.72
CA PRO A 161 19.66 23.26 -4.55
C PRO A 161 18.13 23.15 -4.49
N ALA A 162 17.51 22.65 -5.56
CA ALA A 162 16.07 22.41 -5.55
C ALA A 162 15.71 21.23 -4.64
N PRO A 163 14.49 21.22 -4.07
CA PRO A 163 14.03 20.10 -3.28
C PRO A 163 13.95 18.81 -4.10
N PRO A 164 14.15 17.64 -3.46
CA PRO A 164 13.94 16.35 -4.11
C PRO A 164 12.51 16.28 -4.65
N GLY A 165 12.34 15.72 -5.84
CA GLY A 165 11.01 15.47 -6.39
C GLY A 165 10.30 14.43 -5.52
N HIS A 166 9.02 14.64 -5.23
CA HIS A 166 8.17 13.59 -4.67
C HIS A 166 7.89 12.60 -5.80
N SER A 167 8.31 11.35 -5.63
CA SER A 167 7.93 10.20 -6.47
C SER A 167 6.84 9.42 -5.76
#